data_AF-A0A183PPS0-F1
#
_entry.id   AF-A0A183PPS0-F1
#
_cell.length_a   1.000
_cell.length_b   1.000
_cell.length_c   1.000
_cell.angle_alpha   90.00
_cell.angle_beta   90.00
_cell.angle_gamma   90.00
#
_symmetry.space_group_name_H-M   'P 1'
#
loop_
_entity.id
_entity.type
_entity.pdbx_description
1 polymer ?
#
loop_
_entity_poly.entity_id
_entity_poly.type
_entity_poly.pdbx_seq_one_letter_code
_entity_poly.pdbx_strand_id
1 'polypeptide(L)'
;MLGIHVRALSGRGCLVWVNLGSVRNANTYLPYSEYHPNIYPQVMGELCDLEFPPDRRRLSVVNRQPQLLNTKPSKYTRQKIDWRGPETLLNKLNYHQYGIQAMEGGELEFGHFEMMRISINKHIDEKRMFAVWGVEAPWKPVTRRSQGRRKGGGKGTYP
;
A
#
# COMPACT_ATOMS: atom_id res chain seq x y z
N MET A 1 -24.41 50.92 0.68
CA MET A 1 -25.78 51.20 0.17
C MET A 1 -25.90 50.46 -1.16
N LEU A 2 -26.69 49.43 -1.39
CA LEU A 2 -27.90 48.88 -0.77
C LEU A 2 -27.71 47.37 -0.54
N GLY A 3 -28.11 46.89 0.64
CA GLY A 3 -28.13 45.47 0.96
C GLY A 3 -29.29 44.77 0.27
N ILE A 4 -29.03 43.57 -0.25
CA ILE A 4 -30.07 42.62 -0.62
C ILE A 4 -30.10 41.59 0.50
N HIS A 5 -30.93 41.88 1.50
CA HIS A 5 -31.27 40.99 2.60
C HIS A 5 -32.32 39.98 2.11
N VAL A 6 -31.98 38.69 2.11
CA VAL A 6 -33.00 37.63 2.08
C VAL A 6 -33.03 37.00 3.47
N ARG A 7 -34.13 37.21 4.19
CA ARG A 7 -34.42 36.53 5.46
C ARG A 7 -34.84 35.10 5.16
N ALA A 8 -34.05 34.13 5.61
CA ALA A 8 -34.54 32.77 5.81
C ALA A 8 -34.89 32.60 7.29
N LEU A 9 -36.18 32.55 7.61
CA LEU A 9 -36.68 32.06 8.89
C LEU A 9 -36.59 30.53 8.86
N SER A 10 -35.60 29.98 9.55
CA SER A 10 -35.64 28.59 10.00
C SER A 10 -35.38 28.61 11.50
N GLY A 11 -36.35 28.08 12.26
CA GLY A 11 -36.29 28.05 13.71
C GLY A 11 -35.07 27.28 14.21
N ARG A 12 -34.45 27.86 15.25
CA ARG A 12 -33.36 27.32 16.09
C ARG A 12 -31.96 27.36 15.47
N GLY A 13 -31.27 28.47 15.76
CA GLY A 13 -29.87 28.53 16.18
C GLY A 13 -28.79 27.97 15.25
N CYS A 14 -28.21 28.84 14.41
CA CYS A 14 -26.77 29.14 14.29
C CYS A 14 -26.49 29.72 12.89
N LEU A 15 -25.85 30.90 12.81
CA LEU A 15 -25.47 31.58 11.58
C LEU A 15 -24.09 31.06 11.11
N VAL A 16 -24.01 30.51 9.90
CA VAL A 16 -22.72 30.32 9.20
C VAL A 16 -22.83 30.93 7.80
N TRP A 17 -21.93 31.85 7.49
CA TRP A 17 -21.79 32.45 6.17
C TRP A 17 -20.89 31.58 5.31
N VAL A 18 -21.33 31.20 4.10
CA VAL A 18 -20.45 30.62 3.08
C VAL A 18 -20.63 31.40 1.78
N ASN A 19 -19.58 32.09 1.35
CA ASN A 19 -19.53 32.76 0.06
C ASN A 19 -19.34 31.71 -1.04
N LEU A 20 -20.38 31.51 -1.87
CA LEU A 20 -20.31 30.65 -3.05
C LEU A 20 -19.89 31.48 -4.27
N GLY A 21 -18.58 31.68 -4.42
CA GLY A 21 -17.99 32.44 -5.51
C GLY A 21 -17.09 31.60 -6.40
N SER A 22 -17.69 30.93 -7.39
CA SER A 22 -17.08 30.56 -8.67
C SER A 22 -15.78 29.74 -8.66
N VAL A 23 -15.90 28.42 -8.88
CA VAL A 23 -14.80 27.65 -9.48
C VAL A 23 -15.29 27.06 -10.79
N ARG A 24 -14.85 27.69 -11.90
CA ARG A 24 -15.01 27.18 -13.25
C ARG A 24 -14.09 25.96 -13.41
N ASN A 25 -14.63 24.92 -14.02
CA ASN A 25 -13.88 23.75 -14.49
C ASN A 25 -12.70 24.20 -15.36
N ALA A 26 -11.50 23.77 -14.99
CA ALA A 26 -10.36 23.71 -15.89
C ALA A 26 -9.85 22.27 -15.87
N ASN A 27 -10.39 21.46 -16.78
CA ASN A 27 -9.71 20.25 -17.23
C ASN A 27 -8.43 20.69 -17.93
N THR A 28 -7.29 20.37 -17.34
CA THR A 28 -6.00 20.33 -18.03
C THR A 28 -5.27 19.08 -17.56
N TYR A 29 -5.24 18.08 -18.43
CA TYR A 29 -4.48 16.85 -18.27
C TYR A 29 -3.03 17.11 -18.69
N LEU A 30 -2.05 16.80 -17.84
CA LEU A 30 -0.70 16.39 -18.28
C LEU A 30 -0.10 15.32 -17.34
N PRO A 31 0.79 14.47 -17.88
CA PRO A 31 1.16 13.17 -17.30
C PRO A 31 2.50 13.24 -16.54
N TYR A 32 2.66 12.36 -15.55
CA TYR A 32 3.86 12.18 -14.71
C TYR A 32 3.95 13.13 -13.50
N SER A 33 3.96 12.54 -12.30
CA SER A 33 3.83 13.18 -10.96
C SER A 33 2.41 13.57 -10.55
N GLU A 34 1.58 12.58 -10.23
CA GLU A 34 0.39 12.83 -9.40
C GLU A 34 0.82 13.01 -7.93
N TYR A 35 1.41 14.16 -7.62
CA TYR A 35 1.22 14.75 -6.29
C TYR A 35 -0.24 15.19 -6.29
N HIS A 36 -1.11 14.57 -5.50
CA HIS A 36 -2.49 14.99 -5.31
C HIS A 36 -2.57 15.94 -4.12
N PRO A 37 -2.40 17.27 -4.27
CA PRO A 37 -2.39 18.22 -3.15
C PRO A 37 -3.76 18.40 -2.48
N ASN A 38 -4.83 17.83 -3.06
CA ASN A 38 -6.21 18.10 -2.66
C ASN A 38 -6.96 16.86 -2.18
N ILE A 39 -6.32 15.98 -1.40
CA ILE A 39 -7.06 15.04 -0.56
C ILE A 39 -7.58 15.84 0.64
N TYR A 40 -8.78 16.40 0.53
CA TYR A 40 -9.46 16.91 1.73
C TYR A 40 -9.72 15.70 2.64
N PRO A 41 -9.23 15.67 3.89
CA PRO A 41 -9.63 14.66 4.83
C PRO A 41 -11.15 14.79 5.00
N GLN A 42 -11.90 13.84 4.47
CA GLN A 42 -13.31 13.73 4.75
C GLN A 42 -13.43 13.34 6.23
N VAL A 43 -14.25 14.08 7.00
CA VAL A 43 -14.56 13.72 8.38
C VAL A 43 -15.44 12.47 8.31
N MET A 44 -14.78 11.31 8.27
CA MET A 44 -15.42 10.02 8.43
C MET A 44 -15.96 9.97 9.86
N GLY A 45 -17.27 9.74 10.00
CA GLY A 45 -17.91 9.58 11.31
C GLY A 45 -17.23 8.50 12.16
N GLU A 46 -17.57 8.46 13.45
CA GLU A 46 -17.02 7.49 14.40
C GLU A 46 -17.17 6.05 13.88
N LEU A 47 -16.04 5.44 13.50
CA LEU A 47 -15.83 3.98 13.35
C LEU A 47 -16.91 3.23 12.54
N CYS A 48 -17.44 3.81 11.46
CA CYS A 48 -18.51 3.21 10.64
C CYS A 48 -18.08 1.88 9.98
N ASP A 49 -18.82 0.82 10.28
CA ASP A 49 -19.09 -0.41 9.52
C ASP A 49 -17.92 -1.10 8.79
N LEU A 50 -16.74 -1.12 9.40
CA LEU A 50 -15.61 -1.90 8.89
C LEU A 50 -15.63 -3.32 9.45
N GLU A 51 -15.86 -4.29 8.57
CA GLU A 51 -15.67 -5.71 8.88
C GLU A 51 -14.17 -5.98 9.12
N PHE A 52 -13.81 -6.06 10.38
CA PHE A 52 -12.48 -6.51 10.78
C PHE A 52 -12.32 -8.00 10.44
N PRO A 53 -11.22 -8.42 9.79
CA PRO A 53 -10.93 -9.83 9.60
C PRO A 53 -10.92 -10.53 10.96
N PRO A 54 -11.74 -11.59 11.16
CA PRO A 54 -11.96 -12.18 12.48
C PRO A 54 -10.76 -12.95 13.04
N ASP A 55 -9.85 -13.42 12.17
CA ASP A 55 -8.87 -14.43 12.58
C ASP A 55 -7.61 -13.85 13.25
N ARG A 56 -6.99 -12.79 12.69
CA ARG A 56 -5.74 -12.21 13.21
C ARG A 56 -5.58 -10.74 12.80
N ARG A 57 -5.33 -9.88 13.80
CA ARG A 57 -5.10 -8.44 13.59
C ARG A 57 -3.63 -8.08 13.38
N ARG A 58 -2.70 -8.92 13.87
CA ARG A 58 -1.25 -8.76 13.69
C ARG A 58 -0.79 -9.36 12.36
N LEU A 59 0.30 -8.83 11.81
CA LEU A 59 0.91 -9.41 10.61
C LEU A 59 1.39 -10.83 10.89
N SER A 60 0.95 -11.76 10.03
CA SER A 60 1.37 -13.16 10.07
C SER A 60 2.85 -13.32 9.73
N VAL A 61 3.45 -14.39 10.25
CA VAL A 61 4.80 -14.79 9.85
C VAL A 61 4.72 -15.32 8.42
N VAL A 62 5.62 -14.82 7.56
CA VAL A 62 5.76 -15.26 6.18
C VAL A 62 6.80 -16.39 6.13
N ASN A 63 6.63 -17.36 5.24
CA ASN A 63 7.64 -18.41 5.04
C ASN A 63 8.81 -17.88 4.22
N ARG A 64 10.05 -18.25 4.59
CA ARG A 64 11.26 -17.86 3.83
C ARG A 64 11.31 -18.48 2.43
N GLN A 65 10.76 -19.68 2.30
CA GLN A 65 10.73 -20.44 1.06
C GLN A 65 9.32 -21.00 0.83
N PRO A 66 8.88 -21.12 -0.43
CA PRO A 66 7.63 -21.77 -0.75
C PRO A 66 7.70 -23.26 -0.36
N GLN A 67 6.61 -23.78 0.17
CA GLN A 67 6.48 -25.20 0.53
C GLN A 67 6.25 -26.00 -0.76
N LEU A 68 7.33 -26.55 -1.33
CA LEU A 68 7.26 -27.41 -2.52
C LEU A 68 7.26 -28.87 -2.10
N LEU A 69 6.35 -29.67 -2.67
CA LEU A 69 6.27 -31.10 -2.40
C LEU A 69 7.46 -31.82 -3.08
N ASN A 70 8.49 -32.15 -2.30
CA ASN A 70 9.69 -32.93 -2.63
C ASN A 70 10.53 -32.50 -3.86
N THR A 71 10.19 -31.37 -4.49
CA THR A 71 10.83 -30.92 -5.72
C THR A 71 11.71 -29.70 -5.46
N LYS A 72 12.93 -29.71 -6.02
CA LYS A 72 13.82 -28.54 -5.95
C LYS A 72 13.23 -27.41 -6.80
N PRO A 73 13.20 -26.16 -6.32
CA PRO A 73 12.74 -25.04 -7.13
C PRO A 73 13.56 -24.93 -8.41
N SER A 74 12.91 -24.60 -9.52
CA SER A 74 13.58 -24.40 -10.81
C SER A 74 14.48 -23.16 -10.78
N LYS A 75 15.61 -23.21 -11.49
CA LYS A 75 16.61 -22.13 -11.48
C LYS A 75 16.14 -20.94 -12.30
N TYR A 76 15.47 -19.98 -11.67
CA TYR A 76 14.90 -18.80 -12.34
C TYR A 76 15.95 -17.75 -12.76
N THR A 77 15.88 -17.22 -13.99
CA THR A 77 16.76 -16.13 -14.45
C THR A 77 16.46 -14.84 -13.67
N ARG A 78 17.45 -13.95 -13.52
CA ARG A 78 17.20 -12.66 -12.89
C ARG A 78 16.47 -11.77 -13.89
N GLN A 79 15.16 -11.74 -13.78
CA GLN A 79 14.29 -10.90 -14.61
C GLN A 79 14.13 -9.54 -13.93
N LYS A 80 14.66 -8.48 -14.57
CA LYS A 80 14.52 -7.08 -14.13
C LYS A 80 13.20 -6.45 -14.59
N ILE A 81 12.46 -7.16 -15.43
CA ILE A 81 11.18 -6.68 -15.96
C ILE A 81 10.10 -6.71 -14.88
N ASP A 82 10.22 -7.62 -13.91
CA ASP A 82 9.24 -7.86 -12.85
C ASP A 82 8.89 -6.62 -12.02
N TRP A 83 9.83 -5.68 -11.84
CA TRP A 83 9.59 -4.42 -11.10
C TRP A 83 9.75 -3.19 -11.99
N ARG A 84 9.78 -3.37 -13.32
CA ARG A 84 9.87 -2.26 -14.26
C ARG A 84 8.47 -1.86 -14.71
N GLY A 85 8.15 -0.59 -14.55
CA GLY A 85 6.89 0.00 -14.99
C GLY A 85 5.85 0.08 -13.86
N PRO A 86 4.65 0.58 -14.17
CA PRO A 86 3.59 0.73 -13.18
C PRO A 86 3.01 -0.63 -12.79
N GLU A 87 2.61 -0.77 -11.53
CA GLU A 87 1.94 -1.95 -11.01
C GLU A 87 0.48 -2.03 -11.51
N THR A 88 0.09 -3.17 -12.06
CA THR A 88 -1.25 -3.35 -12.64
C THR A 88 -2.23 -4.10 -11.73
N LEU A 89 -1.74 -4.93 -10.81
CA LEU A 89 -2.61 -5.82 -10.01
C LEU A 89 -2.94 -5.20 -8.65
N LEU A 90 -1.93 -4.80 -7.90
CA LEU A 90 -2.07 -4.40 -6.49
C LEU A 90 -2.12 -2.87 -6.30
N ASN A 91 -2.95 -2.18 -7.09
CA ASN A 91 -3.05 -0.71 -7.07
C ASN A 91 -4.20 -0.19 -6.17
N LYS A 92 -5.12 -1.05 -5.72
CA LYS A 92 -6.28 -0.65 -4.92
C LYS A 92 -6.20 -1.22 -3.51
N LEU A 93 -6.70 -0.44 -2.55
CA LEU A 93 -6.82 -0.88 -1.16
C LEU A 93 -8.05 -1.76 -1.00
N ASN A 94 -7.86 -2.95 -0.42
CA ASN A 94 -8.96 -3.88 -0.15
C ASN A 94 -9.94 -3.35 0.91
N TYR A 95 -9.42 -2.65 1.92
CA TYR A 95 -10.19 -2.13 3.06
C TYR A 95 -10.35 -0.60 3.05
N HIS A 96 -9.96 0.06 1.95
CA HIS A 96 -10.14 1.49 1.67
C HIS A 96 -9.64 2.54 2.71
N GLN A 97 -9.02 2.13 3.82
CA GLN A 97 -8.55 3.04 4.87
C GLN A 97 -7.15 3.59 4.60
N TYR A 98 -6.15 2.70 4.73
CA TYR A 98 -4.74 3.05 4.72
C TYR A 98 -3.93 1.94 4.05
N GLY A 99 -2.80 2.32 3.45
CA GLY A 99 -1.84 1.40 2.88
C GLY A 99 -0.50 2.07 2.63
N ILE A 100 0.52 1.25 2.37
CA ILE A 100 1.86 1.72 2.03
C ILE A 100 2.00 1.66 0.51
N GLN A 101 2.24 2.80 -0.12
CA GLN A 101 2.47 2.89 -1.56
C GLN A 101 3.97 2.82 -1.86
N ALA A 102 4.36 1.94 -2.78
CA ALA A 102 5.71 1.91 -3.31
C ALA A 102 5.86 3.00 -4.39
N MET A 103 6.84 3.89 -4.21
CA MET A 103 7.17 4.93 -5.20
C MET A 103 8.07 4.39 -6.32
N GLU A 104 8.86 3.36 -6.02
CA GLU A 104 9.80 2.74 -6.95
C GLU A 104 9.74 1.21 -6.82
N GLY A 105 10.06 0.51 -7.90
CA GLY A 105 10.13 -0.95 -7.93
C GLY A 105 11.41 -1.52 -7.31
N GLY A 106 11.32 -2.70 -6.69
CA GLY A 106 12.45 -3.39 -6.09
C GLY A 106 12.13 -4.83 -5.69
N GLU A 107 13.13 -5.54 -5.15
CA GLU A 107 12.95 -6.89 -4.59
C GLU A 107 12.88 -6.83 -3.06
N LEU A 108 11.93 -7.56 -2.47
CA LEU A 108 11.84 -7.74 -1.02
C LEU A 108 12.49 -9.06 -0.60
N GLU A 109 13.58 -8.97 0.16
CA GLU A 109 14.16 -10.13 0.82
C GLU A 109 13.36 -10.55 2.05
N PHE A 110 13.51 -11.80 2.48
CA PHE A 110 12.88 -12.30 3.70
C PHE A 110 13.18 -11.45 4.95
N GLY A 111 14.39 -10.88 5.04
CA GLY A 111 14.75 -9.98 6.13
C GLY A 111 13.91 -8.70 6.18
N HIS A 112 13.48 -8.17 5.03
CA HIS A 112 12.60 -7.01 4.97
C HIS A 112 11.22 -7.31 5.53
N PHE A 113 10.67 -8.50 5.23
CA PHE A 113 9.39 -8.95 5.79
C PHE A 113 9.44 -9.02 7.31
N GLU A 114 10.53 -9.57 7.86
CA GLU A 114 10.68 -9.70 9.32
C GLU A 114 10.86 -8.33 10.00
N MET A 115 11.62 -7.42 9.39
CA MET A 115 11.76 -6.05 9.88
C MET A 115 10.43 -5.30 9.90
N MET A 116 9.64 -5.39 8.81
CA MET A 116 8.31 -4.77 8.73
C MET A 116 7.36 -5.38 9.76
N ARG A 117 7.35 -6.71 9.87
CA ARG A 117 6.51 -7.44 10.82
C ARG A 117 6.79 -7.03 12.26
N ILE A 118 8.05 -7.00 12.68
CA ILE A 118 8.44 -6.61 14.04
C ILE A 118 8.07 -5.15 14.29
N SER A 119 8.39 -4.25 13.36
CA SER A 119 8.13 -2.81 13.50
C SER A 119 6.65 -2.50 13.63
N ILE A 120 5.80 -3.10 12.78
CA ILE A 120 4.36 -2.87 12.78
C ILE A 120 3.72 -3.56 13.99
N ASN A 121 4.06 -4.82 14.28
CA ASN A 121 3.47 -5.54 15.41
C ASN A 121 3.84 -4.94 16.76
N LYS A 122 4.95 -4.19 16.85
CA LYS A 122 5.32 -3.45 18.07
C LYS A 122 4.41 -2.24 18.34
N HIS A 123 3.88 -1.60 17.30
CA HIS A 123 3.10 -0.37 17.40
C HIS A 123 1.60 -0.57 17.13
N ILE A 124 1.14 -1.80 16.91
CA ILE A 124 -0.25 -2.08 16.59
C ILE A 124 -1.10 -2.26 17.86
N ASP A 125 -2.17 -1.48 17.95
CA ASP A 125 -3.19 -1.65 18.99
C ASP A 125 -4.25 -2.64 18.51
N GLU A 126 -4.20 -3.86 19.04
CA GLU A 126 -5.08 -4.95 18.61
C GLU A 126 -6.56 -4.59 18.68
N LYS A 127 -7.00 -3.74 19.62
CA LYS A 127 -8.43 -3.42 19.76
C LYS A 127 -9.00 -2.60 18.59
N ARG A 128 -8.18 -1.77 17.96
CA ARG A 128 -8.61 -0.74 16.99
C ARG A 128 -8.01 -0.93 15.60
N MET A 129 -6.85 -1.58 15.50
CA MET A 129 -6.05 -1.67 14.29
C MET A 129 -5.90 -3.12 13.85
N PHE A 130 -5.68 -3.29 12.55
CA PHE A 130 -5.28 -4.55 11.95
C PHE A 130 -4.29 -4.29 10.81
N ALA A 131 -3.48 -5.28 10.50
CA ALA A 131 -2.52 -5.22 9.40
C ALA A 131 -2.53 -6.54 8.63
N VAL A 132 -2.59 -6.44 7.30
CA VAL A 132 -2.63 -7.56 6.36
C VAL A 132 -1.52 -7.40 5.34
N TRP A 133 -0.90 -8.51 4.95
CA TRP A 133 0.07 -8.50 3.85
C TRP A 133 -0.65 -8.25 2.52
N GLY A 134 -0.26 -7.18 1.82
CA GLY A 134 -0.67 -6.94 0.43
C GLY A 134 0.23 -7.62 -0.60
N VAL A 135 1.36 -8.18 -0.17
CA VAL A 135 2.37 -8.82 -1.03
C VAL A 135 2.46 -10.31 -0.71
N GLU A 136 2.70 -11.11 -1.74
CA GLU A 136 2.88 -12.55 -1.60
C GLU A 136 4.19 -12.91 -0.87
N ALA A 137 4.24 -14.12 -0.33
CA ALA A 137 5.46 -14.68 0.23
C ALA A 137 6.56 -14.78 -0.84
N PRO A 138 7.85 -14.68 -0.46
CA PRO A 138 8.95 -14.75 -1.40
C PRO A 138 8.99 -16.12 -2.09
N TRP A 139 8.63 -16.14 -3.38
CA TRP A 139 8.60 -17.35 -4.21
C TRP A 139 9.78 -17.42 -5.19
N LYS A 140 10.31 -16.26 -5.60
CA LYS A 140 11.34 -16.15 -6.65
C LYS A 140 12.72 -16.56 -6.12
N PRO A 141 13.33 -17.64 -6.65
CA PRO A 141 14.62 -18.10 -6.15
C PRO A 141 15.78 -17.30 -6.74
N VAL A 142 16.62 -16.70 -5.88
CA VAL A 142 17.82 -15.95 -6.29
C VAL A 142 19.07 -16.80 -6.11
N THR A 143 19.73 -17.17 -7.21
CA THR A 143 20.98 -17.94 -7.15
C THR A 143 22.19 -17.04 -6.88
N ARG A 144 23.13 -17.52 -6.06
CA ARG A 144 24.43 -16.88 -5.79
C ARG A 144 25.57 -17.89 -5.98
N ARG A 145 26.73 -17.45 -6.47
CA ARG A 145 27.95 -18.28 -6.51
C ARG A 145 28.71 -18.13 -5.19
N SER A 146 29.42 -19.17 -4.77
CA SER A 146 30.33 -19.05 -3.63
C SER A 146 31.47 -18.08 -3.93
N GLN A 147 31.96 -17.42 -2.88
CA GLN A 147 33.06 -16.48 -2.99
C GLN A 147 34.34 -17.20 -3.46
N GLY A 148 35.15 -16.54 -4.28
CA GLY A 148 36.42 -17.07 -4.78
C GLY A 148 36.35 -18.04 -5.98
N ARG A 149 35.16 -18.34 -6.53
CA ARG A 149 35.05 -19.19 -7.74
C ARG A 149 35.20 -18.39 -9.03
N ARG A 150 35.87 -18.97 -10.03
CA ARG A 150 35.99 -18.40 -11.39
C ARG A 150 34.63 -18.35 -12.11
N LYS A 151 34.54 -17.51 -13.14
CA LYS A 151 33.38 -17.45 -14.06
C LYS A 151 33.27 -18.77 -14.85
N GLY A 152 32.09 -19.08 -15.41
CA GLY A 152 31.82 -20.36 -16.11
C GLY A 152 31.32 -21.48 -15.19
N GLY A 153 31.14 -22.72 -15.68
CA GLY A 153 30.73 -23.87 -14.85
C GLY A 153 29.25 -23.90 -14.41
N GLY A 154 28.36 -23.20 -15.13
CA GLY A 154 26.92 -23.24 -14.87
C GLY A 154 26.43 -22.28 -13.78
N LYS A 155 25.14 -22.39 -13.42
CA LYS A 155 24.48 -21.49 -12.47
C LYS A 155 24.61 -21.98 -11.03
N GLY A 156 24.89 -21.06 -10.12
CA GLY A 156 25.12 -21.33 -8.70
C GLY A 156 23.92 -21.93 -7.97
N THR A 157 24.14 -22.28 -6.71
CA THR A 157 23.13 -22.85 -5.81
C THR A 157 22.29 -21.75 -5.16
N TYR A 158 21.14 -22.12 -4.62
CA TYR A 158 20.32 -21.24 -3.77
C TYR A 158 21.02 -21.00 -2.42
N PRO A 159 20.90 -19.81 -1.83
CA PRO A 159 21.38 -19.50 -0.50
C PRO A 159 20.50 -20.10 0.61
#